data_AF-A0A8S1F0D4-F1
#
_entry.id   AF-A0A8S1F0D4-F1
#
_cell.length_a   1.000
_cell.length_b   1.000
_cell.length_c   1.000
_cell.angle_alpha   90.00
_cell.angle_beta   90.00
_cell.angle_gamma   90.00
#
_symmetry.space_group_name_H-M   'P 1'
#
loop_
_entity.id
_entity.type
_entity.pdbx_description
1 polymer ?
#
loop_
_entity_poly.entity_id
_entity_poly.type
_entity_poly.pdbx_seq_one_letter_code
_entity_poly.pdbx_strand_id
1 'polypeptide(L)'
;MPRGEPRHADISVFRQSLHDEFALFKTIVSQNLILNEIVFGSAAQNVECQDWTRLRYDDPLREVFVMFFLFEVCLTTCDNGGVQLDRLVLPNLSYIEMNGKCIQGFFQSNVFAADSLGRLCGNSFSFLVQDVSRVMQSIHLDESEAAVLFFMALTQSVSAMRRHSATEIKRSNLLAELTKSQTQQSGSAEPSRNNSLLYLVGQLLQGASTFQEVLALFYVANIPMSNYYPQHHQ
;
A
#
# COMPACT_ATOMS: atom_id res chain seq x y z
N MET A 1 11.78 -18.11 -10.36
CA MET A 1 11.71 -17.65 -11.77
C MET A 1 12.68 -16.48 -11.92
N PRO A 2 13.51 -16.42 -12.98
CA PRO A 2 14.42 -15.29 -13.18
C PRO A 2 13.57 -14.05 -13.47
N ARG A 3 13.70 -13.02 -12.63
CA ARG A 3 13.00 -11.74 -12.80
C ARG A 3 13.68 -11.00 -13.96
N GLY A 4 12.93 -10.66 -15.01
CA GLY A 4 13.44 -9.99 -16.21
C GLY A 4 13.92 -8.56 -15.94
N GLU A 5 14.54 -7.92 -16.94
CA GLU A 5 14.99 -6.53 -16.84
C GLU A 5 13.85 -5.57 -16.45
N PRO A 6 14.10 -4.55 -15.61
CA PRO A 6 13.08 -3.58 -15.20
C PRO A 6 12.47 -2.87 -16.40
N ARG A 7 11.14 -2.85 -16.50
CA ARG A 7 10.41 -2.17 -17.59
C ARG A 7 9.77 -0.90 -17.09
N HIS A 8 9.81 0.16 -17.90
CA HIS A 8 9.06 1.37 -17.61
C HIS A 8 7.56 1.05 -17.56
N ALA A 9 6.90 1.46 -16.48
CA ALA A 9 5.47 1.24 -16.26
C ALA A 9 4.66 2.38 -16.88
N ASP A 10 3.59 2.02 -17.57
CA ASP A 10 2.49 2.93 -17.89
C ASP A 10 1.29 2.63 -16.98
N ILE A 11 0.19 3.36 -17.18
CA ILE A 11 -1.01 3.18 -16.36
C ILE A 11 -1.60 1.76 -16.48
N SER A 12 -1.44 1.10 -17.63
CA SER A 12 -1.94 -0.25 -17.84
C SER A 12 -1.12 -1.27 -17.05
N VAL A 13 0.21 -1.13 -17.04
CA VAL A 13 1.12 -1.94 -16.22
C VAL A 13 0.85 -1.73 -14.74
N PHE A 14 0.58 -0.49 -14.32
CA PHE A 14 0.22 -0.19 -12.95
C PHE A 14 -1.09 -0.87 -12.51
N ARG A 15 -2.13 -0.80 -13.34
CA ARG A 15 -3.40 -1.50 -13.09
C ARG A 15 -3.22 -3.01 -13.04
N GLN A 16 -2.44 -3.56 -13.97
CA GLN A 16 -2.14 -4.99 -13.97
C GLN A 16 -1.43 -5.39 -12.67
N SER A 17 -0.46 -4.59 -12.22
CA SER A 17 0.22 -4.83 -10.94
C SER A 17 -0.75 -4.87 -9.77
N LEU A 18 -1.74 -3.96 -9.71
CA LEU A 18 -2.78 -3.99 -8.66
C LEU A 18 -3.63 -5.26 -8.71
N HIS A 19 -4.02 -5.72 -9.90
CA HIS A 19 -4.83 -6.93 -10.05
C HIS A 19 -4.04 -8.20 -9.69
N ASP A 20 -2.80 -8.30 -10.15
CA ASP A 20 -1.90 -9.41 -9.83
C ASP A 20 -1.65 -9.47 -8.32
N GLU A 21 -1.38 -8.31 -7.70
CA GLU A 21 -1.13 -8.22 -6.27
C GLU A 21 -2.39 -8.54 -5.46
N PHE A 22 -3.57 -8.15 -5.92
CA PHE A 22 -4.82 -8.54 -5.25
C PHE A 22 -5.05 -10.05 -5.31
N ALA A 23 -4.73 -10.70 -6.42
CA ALA A 23 -4.83 -12.16 -6.53
C ALA A 23 -3.89 -12.88 -5.56
N LEU A 24 -2.65 -12.39 -5.43
CA LEU A 24 -1.69 -12.87 -4.44
C LEU A 24 -2.20 -12.62 -3.01
N PHE A 25 -2.61 -11.39 -2.71
CA PHE A 25 -3.12 -10.98 -1.40
C PHE A 25 -4.26 -11.88 -0.93
N LYS A 26 -5.23 -12.21 -1.79
CA LYS A 26 -6.32 -13.15 -1.45
C LYS A 26 -5.81 -14.52 -1.02
N THR A 27 -4.78 -15.01 -1.71
CA THR A 27 -4.14 -16.29 -1.40
C THR A 27 -3.48 -16.21 -0.02
N ILE A 28 -2.75 -15.13 0.25
CA ILE A 28 -2.09 -14.91 1.55
C ILE A 28 -3.13 -14.78 2.67
N VAL A 29 -4.17 -13.96 2.51
CA VAL A 29 -5.24 -13.78 3.52
C VAL A 29 -5.97 -15.09 3.81
N SER A 30 -6.19 -15.92 2.80
CA SER A 30 -6.87 -17.22 2.99
C SER A 30 -6.00 -18.25 3.71
N GLN A 31 -4.67 -18.11 3.63
CA GLN A 31 -3.71 -19.05 4.24
C GLN A 31 -3.15 -18.55 5.59
N ASN A 32 -3.15 -17.24 5.81
CA ASN A 32 -2.61 -16.59 6.99
C ASN A 32 -3.73 -16.20 7.95
N LEU A 33 -3.85 -16.95 9.05
CA LEU A 33 -4.88 -16.73 10.07
C LEU A 33 -4.85 -15.31 10.65
N ILE A 34 -3.66 -14.71 10.80
CA ILE A 34 -3.52 -13.37 11.36
C ILE A 34 -4.14 -12.36 10.39
N LEU A 35 -3.79 -12.40 9.10
CA LEU A 35 -4.36 -11.50 8.10
C LEU A 35 -5.86 -11.74 7.91
N ASN A 36 -6.29 -12.99 7.94
CA ASN A 36 -7.71 -13.35 7.91
C ASN A 36 -8.47 -12.68 9.07
N GLU A 37 -7.90 -12.72 10.27
CA GLU A 37 -8.47 -12.12 11.48
C GLU A 37 -8.49 -10.59 11.44
N ILE A 38 -7.53 -9.94 10.76
CA ILE A 38 -7.59 -8.49 10.52
C ILE A 38 -8.83 -8.13 9.69
N VAL A 39 -9.14 -8.94 8.67
CA VAL A 39 -10.19 -8.63 7.68
C VAL A 39 -11.58 -9.10 8.12
N PHE A 40 -11.68 -10.31 8.67
CA PHE A 40 -12.95 -11.01 8.94
C PHE A 40 -13.19 -11.29 10.42
N GLY A 41 -12.20 -11.04 11.29
CA GLY A 41 -12.26 -11.35 12.72
C GLY A 41 -12.02 -12.82 13.03
N SER A 42 -12.56 -13.29 14.16
CA SER A 42 -12.21 -14.61 14.70
C SER A 42 -12.71 -15.82 13.88
N ALA A 43 -13.50 -15.61 12.83
CA ALA A 43 -14.00 -16.67 11.97
C ALA A 43 -13.14 -16.74 10.71
N ALA A 44 -12.48 -17.88 10.48
CA ALA A 44 -11.74 -18.10 9.25
C ALA A 44 -12.69 -18.07 8.05
N GLN A 45 -12.44 -17.17 7.10
CA GLN A 45 -13.25 -17.03 5.89
C GLN A 45 -12.38 -17.10 4.63
N ASN A 46 -12.92 -17.69 3.57
CA ASN A 46 -12.30 -17.63 2.25
C ASN A 46 -12.66 -16.31 1.58
N VAL A 47 -11.68 -15.71 0.89
CA VAL A 47 -11.93 -14.48 0.13
C VAL A 47 -12.63 -14.82 -1.20
N GLU A 48 -13.94 -14.64 -1.27
CA GLU A 48 -14.73 -14.95 -2.48
C GLU A 48 -14.66 -13.85 -3.56
N CYS A 49 -14.21 -12.64 -3.21
CA CYS A 49 -14.19 -11.51 -4.13
C CYS A 49 -13.18 -11.71 -5.28
N GLN A 50 -13.65 -11.60 -6.53
CA GLN A 50 -12.77 -11.71 -7.70
C GLN A 50 -11.99 -10.43 -7.98
N ASP A 51 -12.57 -9.25 -7.71
CA ASP A 51 -12.03 -7.96 -8.10
C ASP A 51 -12.24 -6.91 -6.99
N TRP A 52 -11.14 -6.36 -6.50
CA TRP A 52 -11.11 -5.38 -5.41
C TRP A 52 -11.84 -4.07 -5.76
N THR A 53 -11.97 -3.73 -7.04
CA THR A 53 -12.67 -2.51 -7.47
C THR A 53 -14.17 -2.54 -7.17
N ARG A 54 -14.72 -3.74 -6.95
CA ARG A 54 -16.14 -3.96 -6.59
C ARG A 54 -16.41 -3.83 -5.10
N LEU A 55 -15.35 -3.80 -4.27
CA LEU A 55 -15.47 -3.62 -2.84
C LEU A 55 -15.78 -2.15 -2.51
N ARG A 56 -16.60 -1.93 -1.48
CA ARG A 56 -16.86 -0.57 -0.99
C ARG A 56 -15.56 0.05 -0.47
N TYR A 57 -15.47 1.38 -0.49
CA TYR A 57 -14.27 2.10 -0.04
C TYR A 57 -13.94 1.82 1.43
N ASP A 58 -14.97 1.63 2.26
CA ASP A 58 -14.84 1.34 3.68
C ASP A 58 -14.73 -0.16 3.99
N ASP A 59 -14.73 -1.04 2.98
CA ASP A 59 -14.62 -2.49 3.18
C ASP A 59 -13.25 -2.86 3.76
N PRO A 60 -13.16 -3.56 4.92
CA PRO A 60 -11.88 -3.91 5.53
C PRO A 60 -10.94 -4.68 4.59
N LEU A 61 -11.48 -5.54 3.71
CA LEU A 61 -10.65 -6.27 2.75
C LEU A 61 -9.97 -5.32 1.77
N ARG A 62 -10.68 -4.26 1.36
CA ARG A 62 -10.13 -3.21 0.48
C ARG A 62 -9.13 -2.33 1.22
N GLU A 63 -9.45 -1.90 2.44
CA GLU A 63 -8.55 -1.07 3.26
C GLU A 63 -7.20 -1.78 3.51
N VAL A 64 -7.26 -3.06 3.89
CA VAL A 64 -6.07 -3.89 4.14
C VAL A 64 -5.32 -4.16 2.84
N PHE A 65 -6.01 -4.44 1.72
CA PHE A 65 -5.35 -4.63 0.43
C PHE A 65 -4.60 -3.36 -0.04
N VAL A 66 -5.23 -2.19 0.08
CA VAL A 66 -4.59 -0.93 -0.35
C VAL A 66 -3.34 -0.66 0.47
N MET A 67 -3.40 -0.90 1.79
CA MET A 67 -2.23 -0.79 2.66
C MET A 67 -1.16 -1.82 2.31
N PHE A 68 -1.55 -3.08 2.07
CA PHE A 68 -0.66 -4.15 1.64
C PHE A 68 0.11 -3.75 0.37
N PHE A 69 -0.61 -3.30 -0.67
CA PHE A 69 0.00 -2.88 -1.92
C PHE A 69 0.94 -1.68 -1.74
N LEU A 70 0.52 -0.66 -0.98
CA LEU A 70 1.34 0.51 -0.71
C LEU A 70 2.64 0.13 0.01
N PHE A 71 2.54 -0.77 1.00
CA PHE A 71 3.70 -1.24 1.75
C PHE A 71 4.70 -1.97 0.85
N GLU A 72 4.22 -2.87 -0.01
CA GLU A 72 5.04 -3.58 -0.99
C GLU A 72 5.71 -2.63 -2.00
N VAL A 73 4.99 -1.59 -2.46
CA VAL A 73 5.59 -0.53 -3.31
C VAL A 73 6.71 0.19 -2.57
N CYS A 74 6.52 0.55 -1.30
CA CYS A 74 7.56 1.20 -0.49
C CYS A 74 8.78 0.30 -0.27
N LEU A 75 8.58 -0.98 0.06
CA LEU A 75 9.69 -1.93 0.21
C LEU A 75 10.43 -2.15 -1.10
N THR A 76 9.69 -2.42 -2.18
CA THR A 76 10.30 -2.66 -3.49
C THR A 76 11.06 -1.43 -3.99
N THR A 77 10.54 -0.22 -3.70
CA THR A 77 11.21 1.05 -4.01
C THR A 77 12.42 1.30 -3.11
N CYS A 78 12.36 0.97 -1.83
CA CYS A 78 13.51 0.99 -0.92
C CYS A 78 14.67 0.16 -1.48
N ASP A 79 14.37 -1.04 -2.00
CA ASP A 79 15.39 -1.96 -2.50
C ASP A 79 15.88 -1.64 -3.92
N ASN A 80 14.98 -1.18 -4.80
CA ASN A 80 15.23 -1.09 -6.25
C ASN A 80 15.08 0.32 -6.84
N GLY A 81 14.70 1.31 -6.04
CA GLY A 81 14.39 2.67 -6.47
C GLY A 81 15.61 3.55 -6.78
N GLY A 82 16.82 3.01 -6.58
CA GLY A 82 18.08 3.76 -6.69
C GLY A 82 18.43 4.50 -5.40
N VAL A 83 19.70 4.91 -5.26
CA VAL A 83 20.21 5.59 -4.05
C VAL A 83 19.48 6.91 -3.79
N GLN A 84 19.07 7.60 -4.85
CA GLN A 84 18.33 8.86 -4.73
C GLN A 84 16.81 8.66 -4.69
N LEU A 85 16.33 7.41 -4.79
CA LEU A 85 14.93 7.08 -4.97
C LEU A 85 14.34 7.85 -6.15
N ASP A 86 14.99 7.76 -7.30
CA ASP A 86 14.57 8.39 -8.56
C ASP A 86 13.53 7.54 -9.31
N ARG A 87 13.24 6.33 -8.83
CA ARG A 87 12.27 5.41 -9.43
C ARG A 87 11.29 4.87 -8.40
N LEU A 88 10.00 4.98 -8.69
CA LEU A 88 8.95 4.28 -7.96
C LEU A 88 8.84 2.89 -8.57
N VAL A 89 9.04 1.85 -7.77
CA VAL A 89 9.06 0.47 -8.25
C VAL A 89 7.82 -0.26 -7.74
N LEU A 90 7.08 -0.87 -8.66
CA LEU A 90 5.88 -1.65 -8.39
C LEU A 90 6.25 -3.08 -7.95
N PRO A 91 5.35 -3.82 -7.28
CA PRO A 91 5.61 -5.21 -6.84
C PRO A 91 6.03 -6.15 -7.98
N ASN A 92 5.55 -5.90 -9.21
CA ASN A 92 5.94 -6.65 -10.40
C ASN A 92 7.32 -6.24 -11.01
N LEU A 93 8.08 -5.40 -10.30
CA LEU A 93 9.37 -4.81 -10.69
C LEU A 93 9.38 -3.88 -11.91
N SER A 94 8.20 -3.51 -12.42
CA SER A 94 8.12 -2.37 -13.33
C SER A 94 8.30 -1.07 -12.54
N TYR A 95 8.75 -0.01 -13.22
CA TYR A 95 9.10 1.24 -12.53
C TYR A 95 8.59 2.49 -13.25
N ILE A 96 8.35 3.54 -12.48
CA ILE A 96 8.01 4.88 -12.95
C ILE A 96 9.15 5.80 -12.52
N GLU A 97 9.76 6.52 -13.45
CA GLU A 97 10.75 7.55 -13.08
C GLU A 97 10.06 8.71 -12.36
N MET A 98 10.61 9.11 -11.22
CA MET A 98 10.04 10.14 -10.35
C MET A 98 10.43 11.57 -10.76
N ASN A 99 10.88 11.76 -12.01
CA ASN A 99 11.02 13.10 -12.57
C ASN A 99 9.66 13.62 -13.04
N GLY A 100 9.43 14.93 -12.93
CA GLY A 100 8.12 15.53 -13.20
C GLY A 100 7.60 15.26 -14.62
N LYS A 101 8.48 15.08 -15.61
CA LYS A 101 8.08 14.76 -17.01
C LYS A 101 7.54 13.34 -17.14
N CYS A 102 8.21 12.35 -16.55
CA CYS A 102 7.79 10.95 -16.60
C CYS A 102 6.51 10.72 -15.80
N ILE A 103 6.41 11.37 -14.62
CA ILE A 103 5.17 11.38 -13.84
C ILE A 103 4.03 12.00 -14.67
N GLN A 104 4.21 13.18 -15.26
CA GLN A 104 3.18 13.80 -16.11
C GLN A 104 2.80 12.90 -17.28
N GLY A 105 3.78 12.29 -17.96
CA GLY A 105 3.56 11.35 -19.06
C GLY A 105 2.77 10.10 -18.65
N PHE A 106 3.02 9.57 -17.45
CA PHE A 106 2.28 8.45 -16.88
C PHE A 106 0.77 8.76 -16.77
N PHE A 107 0.40 9.95 -16.31
CA PHE A 107 -1.00 10.38 -16.19
C PHE A 107 -1.63 10.88 -17.50
N GLN A 108 -0.84 11.38 -18.44
CA GLN A 108 -1.31 11.83 -19.75
C GLN A 108 -1.82 10.72 -20.66
N SER A 109 -1.43 9.46 -20.39
CA SER A 109 -1.97 8.29 -21.08
C SER A 109 -3.49 8.08 -20.87
N ASN A 110 -4.12 8.85 -19.97
CA ASN A 110 -5.54 8.74 -19.63
C ASN A 110 -6.31 10.02 -20.00
N VAL A 111 -7.21 9.90 -20.99
CA VAL A 111 -7.74 11.01 -21.82
C VAL A 111 -8.65 11.99 -21.05
N PHE A 112 -9.18 11.63 -19.88
CA PHE A 112 -10.28 12.37 -19.26
C PHE A 112 -9.90 13.36 -18.13
N ALA A 113 -8.67 13.37 -17.61
CA ALA A 113 -8.27 14.32 -16.54
C ALA A 113 -6.75 14.50 -16.35
N ALA A 114 -5.96 14.37 -17.43
CA ALA A 114 -4.49 14.26 -17.40
C ALA A 114 -3.76 15.30 -16.52
N ASP A 115 -4.10 16.60 -16.62
CA ASP A 115 -3.33 17.66 -15.95
C ASP A 115 -3.68 17.84 -14.47
N SER A 116 -4.91 17.54 -14.06
CA SER A 116 -5.33 17.60 -12.65
C SER A 116 -4.90 16.35 -11.90
N LEU A 117 -5.00 15.18 -12.55
CA LEU A 117 -4.51 13.91 -12.01
C LEU A 117 -2.99 13.88 -11.92
N GLY A 118 -2.29 14.35 -12.96
CA GLY A 118 -0.83 14.45 -12.95
C GLY A 118 -0.29 15.30 -11.80
N ARG A 119 -0.97 16.40 -11.45
CA ARG A 119 -0.57 17.25 -10.32
C ARG A 119 -0.91 16.66 -8.95
N LEU A 120 -2.12 16.11 -8.81
CA LEU A 120 -2.60 15.58 -7.53
C LEU A 120 -1.88 14.27 -7.15
N CYS A 121 -1.75 13.37 -8.11
CA CYS A 121 -1.21 12.03 -7.91
C CYS A 121 0.32 12.02 -8.08
N GLY A 122 0.84 12.89 -8.95
CA GLY A 122 2.27 12.93 -9.24
C GLY A 122 3.11 13.43 -8.07
N ASN A 123 2.61 14.38 -7.28
CA ASN A 123 3.36 14.90 -6.13
C ASN A 123 3.08 14.07 -4.88
N SER A 124 1.82 13.99 -4.42
CA SER A 124 1.55 13.44 -3.09
C SER A 124 1.87 11.96 -2.93
N PHE A 125 1.58 11.14 -3.94
CA PHE A 125 1.86 9.69 -3.86
C PHE A 125 3.35 9.37 -4.03
N SER A 126 4.02 9.99 -5.02
CA SER A 126 5.45 9.72 -5.26
C SER A 126 6.33 10.24 -4.12
N PHE A 127 6.05 11.44 -3.57
CA PHE A 127 6.77 11.97 -2.42
C PHE A 127 6.58 11.09 -1.19
N LEU A 128 5.37 10.58 -0.98
CA LEU A 128 5.13 9.69 0.15
C LEU A 128 5.90 8.37 0.03
N VAL A 129 5.86 7.73 -1.14
CA VAL A 129 6.63 6.51 -1.38
C VAL A 129 8.13 6.78 -1.22
N GLN A 130 8.64 7.91 -1.74
CA GLN A 130 10.03 8.33 -1.54
C GLN A 130 10.38 8.53 -0.07
N ASP A 131 9.57 9.26 0.69
CA ASP A 131 9.87 9.61 2.07
C ASP A 131 9.84 8.36 2.97
N VAL A 132 8.83 7.50 2.80
CA VAL A 132 8.76 6.21 3.50
C VAL A 132 9.96 5.34 3.15
N SER A 133 10.25 5.16 1.86
CA SER A 133 11.38 4.33 1.40
C SER A 133 12.73 4.88 1.88
N ARG A 134 12.89 6.21 1.93
CA ARG A 134 14.12 6.86 2.42
C ARG A 134 14.34 6.62 3.90
N VAL A 135 13.28 6.66 4.69
CA VAL A 135 13.36 6.35 6.12
C VAL A 135 13.63 4.86 6.34
N MET A 136 13.02 3.97 5.55
CA MET A 136 13.34 2.53 5.58
C MET A 136 14.82 2.26 5.26
N GLN A 137 15.36 2.92 4.22
CA GLN A 137 16.79 2.84 3.87
C GLN A 137 17.69 3.38 4.99
N SER A 138 17.33 4.49 5.63
CA SER A 138 18.19 5.15 6.63
C SER A 138 18.26 4.42 7.96
N ILE A 139 17.19 3.75 8.37
CA ILE A 139 17.18 2.96 9.60
C ILE A 139 17.71 1.54 9.38
N HIS A 140 17.98 1.14 8.13
CA HIS A 140 18.32 -0.24 7.78
C HIS A 140 17.30 -1.22 8.38
N LEU A 141 16.04 -1.06 7.96
CA LEU A 141 14.92 -1.87 8.46
C LEU A 141 15.21 -3.35 8.21
N ASP A 142 15.31 -4.13 9.29
CA ASP A 142 15.48 -5.59 9.18
C ASP A 142 14.14 -6.29 8.90
N GLU A 143 14.19 -7.58 8.57
CA GLU A 143 13.00 -8.37 8.24
C GLU A 143 11.99 -8.45 9.39
N SER A 144 12.46 -8.51 10.64
CA SER A 144 11.58 -8.60 11.82
C SER A 144 10.88 -7.26 12.07
N GLU A 145 11.61 -6.16 11.98
CA GLU A 145 11.07 -4.81 12.09
C GLU A 145 10.12 -4.49 10.94
N ALA A 146 10.44 -4.92 9.73
CA ALA A 146 9.54 -4.81 8.57
C ALA A 146 8.25 -5.59 8.78
N ALA A 147 8.32 -6.82 9.31
CA ALA A 147 7.14 -7.62 9.61
C ALA A 147 6.26 -6.97 10.70
N VAL A 148 6.85 -6.39 11.74
CA VAL A 148 6.11 -5.65 12.78
C VAL A 148 5.48 -4.39 12.20
N LEU A 149 6.24 -3.59 11.45
CA LEU A 149 5.76 -2.39 10.80
C LEU A 149 4.58 -2.70 9.87
N PHE A 150 4.72 -3.75 9.06
CA PHE A 150 3.68 -4.25 8.17
C PHE A 150 2.41 -4.62 8.93
N PHE A 151 2.53 -5.44 9.97
CA PHE A 151 1.38 -5.84 10.78
C PHE A 151 0.71 -4.63 11.44
N MET A 152 1.49 -3.69 11.98
CA MET A 152 0.95 -2.44 12.52
C MET A 152 0.21 -1.61 11.49
N ALA A 153 0.76 -1.47 10.28
CA ALA A 153 0.14 -0.70 9.20
C ALA A 153 -1.19 -1.32 8.77
N LEU A 154 -1.24 -2.65 8.56
CA LEU A 154 -2.46 -3.37 8.16
C LEU A 154 -3.56 -3.31 9.23
N THR A 155 -3.18 -3.46 10.50
CA THR A 155 -4.17 -3.41 11.59
C THR A 155 -4.75 -2.01 11.78
N GLN A 156 -3.92 -0.98 11.59
CA GLN A 156 -4.36 0.41 11.73
C GLN A 156 -5.06 0.97 10.48
N SER A 157 -4.89 0.35 9.31
CA SER A 157 -5.59 0.77 8.09
C SER A 157 -7.09 0.52 8.14
N VAL A 158 -7.54 -0.43 8.95
CA VAL A 158 -8.97 -0.69 9.18
C VAL A 158 -9.57 0.39 10.06
N SER A 159 -10.77 0.88 9.73
CA SER A 159 -11.49 1.84 10.60
C SER A 159 -11.64 1.34 12.03
N ALA A 160 -11.39 2.21 13.02
CA ALA A 160 -11.40 1.85 14.45
C ALA A 160 -12.70 1.16 14.91
N MET A 161 -13.85 1.48 14.29
CA MET A 161 -15.15 0.85 14.61
C MET A 161 -15.27 -0.60 14.10
N ARG A 162 -14.41 -1.01 13.16
CA ARG A 162 -14.41 -2.35 12.54
C ARG A 162 -13.25 -3.22 12.99
N ARG A 163 -12.30 -2.68 13.77
CA ARG A 163 -11.16 -3.44 14.26
C ARG A 163 -11.60 -4.48 15.28
N HIS A 164 -11.01 -5.66 15.17
CA HIS A 164 -11.27 -6.75 16.09
C HIS A 164 -10.36 -6.63 17.34
N SER A 165 -10.94 -6.84 18.52
CA SER A 165 -10.24 -6.71 19.81
C SER A 165 -9.03 -7.65 19.93
N ALA A 166 -9.15 -8.87 19.41
CA ALA A 166 -8.06 -9.85 19.40
C ALA A 166 -6.84 -9.34 18.59
N THR A 167 -7.09 -8.72 17.44
CA THR A 167 -6.07 -8.08 16.60
C THR A 167 -5.39 -6.91 17.30
N GLU A 168 -6.15 -6.08 18.02
CA GLU A 168 -5.60 -4.96 18.81
C GLU A 168 -4.72 -5.42 19.97
N ILE A 169 -5.09 -6.52 20.64
CA ILE A 169 -4.27 -7.14 21.69
C ILE A 169 -2.95 -7.65 21.10
N LYS A 170 -3.01 -8.37 19.97
CA LYS A 170 -1.80 -8.87 19.27
C LYS A 170 -0.87 -7.73 18.85
N ARG A 171 -1.43 -6.62 18.33
CA ARG A 171 -0.68 -5.41 17.99
C ARG A 171 0.05 -4.81 19.19
N SER A 172 -0.66 -4.71 20.32
CA SER A 172 -0.07 -4.19 21.57
C SER A 172 1.05 -5.09 22.09
N ASN A 173 0.89 -6.42 21.99
CA ASN A 173 1.91 -7.38 22.40
C ASN A 173 3.16 -7.30 21.52
N LEU A 174 3.00 -7.23 20.19
CA LEU A 174 4.12 -7.11 19.25
C LEU A 174 4.93 -5.82 19.47
N LEU A 175 4.25 -4.71 19.74
CA LEU A 175 4.91 -3.45 20.12
C LEU A 175 5.73 -3.58 21.40
N ALA A 176 5.21 -4.27 22.40
CA ALA A 176 5.92 -4.52 23.65
C ALA A 176 7.16 -5.42 23.44
N GLU A 177 7.03 -6.46 22.62
CA GLU A 177 8.13 -7.38 22.27
C GLU A 177 9.24 -6.69 21.47
N LEU A 178 8.88 -5.86 20.50
CA LEU A 178 9.82 -5.04 19.74
C LEU A 178 10.61 -4.10 20.67
N THR A 179 9.90 -3.37 21.54
CA THR A 179 10.51 -2.45 22.51
C THR A 179 11.49 -3.20 23.43
N LYS A 180 11.11 -4.40 23.88
CA LYS A 180 11.95 -5.24 24.74
C LYS A 180 13.20 -5.73 24.01
N SER A 181 13.07 -6.18 22.77
CA SER A 181 14.17 -6.71 21.96
C SER A 181 15.22 -5.63 21.66
N GLN A 182 14.78 -4.42 21.31
CA GLN A 182 15.69 -3.28 21.09
C GLN A 182 16.38 -2.82 22.38
N THR A 183 15.68 -2.86 23.52
CA THR A 183 16.29 -2.53 24.82
C THR A 183 17.38 -3.53 25.20
N GLN A 184 17.19 -4.81 24.86
CA GLN A 184 18.14 -5.88 25.18
C GLN A 184 19.36 -5.90 24.25
N GLN A 185 19.21 -5.55 22.97
CA GLN A 185 20.31 -5.53 22.01
C GLN A 185 21.22 -4.30 22.15
N SER A 186 20.67 -3.14 22.53
CA SER A 186 21.40 -1.87 22.47
C SER A 186 21.96 -1.38 23.80
N GLY A 187 21.70 -2.04 24.94
CA GLY A 187 22.12 -1.59 26.28
C GLY A 187 21.42 -0.30 26.77
N SER A 188 20.83 0.46 25.85
CA SER A 188 19.84 1.51 26.03
C SER A 188 18.90 1.46 24.82
N ALA A 189 17.58 1.44 25.03
CA ALA A 189 16.64 1.56 23.91
C ALA A 189 16.98 2.83 23.12
N GLU A 190 17.30 2.74 21.84
CA GLU A 190 17.41 3.93 20.99
C GLU A 190 15.99 4.49 20.79
N PRO A 191 15.58 5.55 21.51
CA PRO A 191 14.21 6.05 21.41
C PRO A 191 13.94 6.59 20.00
N SER A 192 15.00 6.97 19.28
CA SER A 192 15.01 7.32 17.86
C SER A 192 14.42 6.23 16.98
N ARG A 193 14.77 4.95 17.18
CA ARG A 193 14.38 3.87 16.26
C ARG A 193 12.90 3.53 16.37
N ASN A 194 12.37 3.45 17.60
CA ASN A 194 10.93 3.30 17.83
C ASN A 194 10.14 4.50 17.29
N ASN A 195 10.65 5.72 17.47
CA ASN A 195 10.03 6.91 16.91
C ASN A 195 10.02 6.86 15.37
N SER A 196 11.07 6.36 14.72
CA SER A 196 11.10 6.15 13.28
C SER A 196 10.06 5.14 12.81
N LEU A 197 9.89 4.02 13.50
CA LEU A 197 8.86 3.02 13.17
C LEU A 197 7.45 3.58 13.34
N LEU A 198 7.17 4.28 14.44
CA LEU A 198 5.87 4.94 14.64
C LEU A 198 5.61 6.04 13.60
N TYR A 199 6.64 6.79 13.25
CA TYR A 199 6.58 7.78 12.16
C TYR A 199 6.23 7.10 10.82
N LEU A 200 6.89 5.99 10.49
CA LEU A 200 6.62 5.22 9.28
C LEU A 200 5.17 4.73 9.23
N VAL A 201 4.61 4.24 10.34
CA VAL A 201 3.18 3.85 10.40
C VAL A 201 2.27 5.05 10.10
N GLY A 202 2.55 6.21 10.70
CA GLY A 202 1.79 7.43 10.43
C GLY A 202 1.82 7.84 8.95
N GLN A 203 3.01 7.80 8.34
CA GLN A 203 3.19 8.10 6.92
C GLN A 203 2.45 7.09 6.03
N LEU A 204 2.55 5.78 6.33
CA LEU A 204 1.84 4.73 5.59
C LEU A 204 0.33 4.91 5.66
N LEU A 205 -0.23 5.25 6.82
CA LEU A 205 -1.67 5.48 6.98
C LEU A 205 -2.15 6.70 6.19
N GLN A 206 -1.41 7.81 6.26
CA GLN A 206 -1.68 8.98 5.44
C GLN A 206 -1.61 8.64 3.95
N GLY A 207 -0.59 7.86 3.57
CA GLY A 207 -0.38 7.40 2.21
C GLY A 207 -1.46 6.49 1.69
N ALA A 208 -1.96 5.58 2.51
CA ALA A 208 -3.07 4.71 2.14
C ALA A 208 -4.33 5.52 1.86
N SER A 209 -4.62 6.56 2.68
CA SER A 209 -5.74 7.47 2.45
C SER A 209 -5.60 8.23 1.13
N THR A 210 -4.44 8.88 0.89
CA THR A 210 -4.17 9.58 -0.36
C THR A 210 -4.20 8.62 -1.56
N PHE A 211 -3.69 7.41 -1.39
CA PHE A 211 -3.66 6.42 -2.45
C PHE A 211 -5.07 5.91 -2.79
N GLN A 212 -5.96 5.75 -1.81
CA GLN A 212 -7.36 5.46 -2.08
C GLN A 212 -8.04 6.53 -2.93
N GLU A 213 -7.76 7.82 -2.68
CA GLU A 213 -8.28 8.93 -3.48
C GLU A 213 -7.75 8.88 -4.92
N VAL A 214 -6.45 8.61 -5.07
CA VAL A 214 -5.80 8.43 -6.38
C VAL A 214 -6.42 7.25 -7.14
N LEU A 215 -6.65 6.11 -6.48
CA LEU A 215 -7.32 4.96 -7.07
C LEU A 215 -8.77 5.29 -7.45
N ALA A 216 -9.52 5.98 -6.59
CA ALA A 216 -10.87 6.42 -6.90
C ALA A 216 -10.89 7.24 -8.20
N LEU A 217 -9.95 8.17 -8.35
CA LEU A 217 -9.83 8.98 -9.55
C LEU A 217 -9.46 8.14 -10.79
N PHE A 218 -8.53 7.19 -10.68
CA PHE A 218 -8.14 6.33 -11.79
C PHE A 218 -9.26 5.43 -12.32
N TYR A 219 -10.14 4.97 -11.44
CA TYR A 219 -11.21 4.05 -11.79
C TYR A 219 -12.53 4.78 -12.09
N VAL A 220 -12.82 5.92 -11.44
CA VAL A 220 -13.97 6.78 -11.78
C VAL A 220 -13.77 7.49 -13.12
N ALA A 221 -12.57 8.02 -13.41
CA ALA A 221 -12.28 8.69 -14.67
C ALA A 221 -12.26 7.73 -15.90
N ASN A 222 -12.27 6.42 -15.66
CA ASN A 222 -12.33 5.39 -16.69
C ASN A 222 -13.70 4.70 -16.82
N ILE A 223 -14.71 5.16 -16.09
CA ILE A 223 -16.09 4.76 -16.37
C ILE A 223 -16.55 5.58 -17.58
N PRO A 224 -16.81 4.97 -18.76
CA PRO A 224 -17.48 5.69 -19.82
C PRO A 224 -18.83 6.18 -19.29
N MET A 225 -19.08 7.49 -19.37
CA MET A 225 -20.32 8.17 -18.96
C MET A 225 -21.59 7.65 -19.69
N SER A 226 -21.50 6.60 -20.50
CA SER A 226 -22.66 5.94 -21.11
C SER A 226 -23.51 5.14 -20.11
N ASN A 227 -23.00 4.82 -18.92
CA ASN A 227 -23.72 3.99 -17.93
C ASN A 227 -24.51 4.80 -16.88
N TYR A 228 -24.48 6.14 -16.93
CA TYR A 228 -25.18 6.99 -15.96
C TYR A 228 -26.54 7.52 -16.43
N TYR A 229 -26.96 7.21 -17.66
CA TYR A 229 -28.35 7.44 -18.06
C TYR A 229 -29.15 6.16 -17.83
N PRO A 230 -30.12 6.12 -16.89
CA PRO A 230 -31.15 5.12 -16.97
C PRO A 230 -31.85 5.34 -18.31
N GLN A 231 -31.77 4.36 -19.20
CA GLN A 231 -32.71 4.27 -20.30
C GLN A 231 -34.09 4.17 -19.66
N HIS A 232 -34.82 5.28 -19.64
CA HIS A 232 -36.26 5.27 -19.46
C HIS A 232 -36.83 4.45 -20.60
N HIS A 233 -36.99 3.15 -20.36
CA HIS A 233 -37.84 2.32 -21.18
C HIS A 233 -39.28 2.51 -20.71
N GLN A 234 -40.06 3.03 -21.66
CA GLN A 234 -41.52 3.14 -21.76
C GLN A 234 -42.15 4.37 -21.10
#